data_AF-A0A7X6Q9B1-F1
#
_entry.id   AF-A0A7X6Q9B1-F1
#
_cell.length_a   1.000
_cell.length_b   1.000
_cell.length_c   1.000
_cell.angle_alpha   90.00
_cell.angle_beta   90.00
_cell.angle_gamma   90.00
#
_symmetry.space_group_name_H-M   'P 1'
#
loop_
_entity.id
_entity.type
_entity.pdbx_description
1 polymer ?
#
loop_
_entity_poly.entity_id
_entity_poly.type
_entity_poly.pdbx_seq_one_letter_code
_entity_poly.pdbx_strand_id
1 'polypeptide(L)' 'SLSHPPGGPICLNPGSLSSPRDYSPPSYALLSSDSIVIKSLLGGSLLAQMELTAGSPQ' A
#
# COMPACT_ATOMS: atom_id res chain seq x y z
N SER A 1 -5.24 1.86 -1.82
CA SER A 1 -5.43 0.82 -2.85
C SER A 1 -4.05 0.42 -3.38
N LEU A 2 -3.85 -0.87 -3.67
CA LEU A 2 -2.63 -1.40 -4.27
C LEU A 2 -3.02 -2.20 -5.51
N SER A 3 -2.38 -1.95 -6.64
CA SER A 3 -2.61 -2.73 -7.86
C SER A 3 -1.30 -2.96 -8.63
N HIS A 4 -1.16 -4.17 -9.18
CA HIS A 4 -0.02 -4.60 -9.99
C HIS A 4 -0.55 -5.19 -11.30
N PRO A 5 -0.52 -4.43 -12.41
CA PRO A 5 -0.78 -5.01 -13.73
C PRO A 5 0.38 -5.95 -14.12
N PRO A 6 0.12 -7.10 -14.79
CA PRO A 6 1.18 -8.02 -15.19
C PRO A 6 2.29 -7.32 -16.00
N GLY A 7 3.52 -7.30 -15.47
CA GLY A 7 4.68 -6.68 -16.12
C GLY A 7 4.75 -5.15 -16.08
N GLY A 8 3.84 -4.48 -15.36
CA GLY A 8 3.82 -3.02 -15.21
C GLY A 8 4.28 -2.52 -13.84
N PRO A 9 4.37 -1.20 -13.65
CA PRO A 9 4.75 -0.62 -12.36
C PRO A 9 3.67 -0.86 -11.29
N ILE A 10 4.10 -0.89 -10.03
CA ILE A 10 3.18 -0.95 -8.89
C ILE A 10 2.54 0.42 -8.68
N CYS A 11 1.22 0.44 -8.63
CA CYS A 11 0.45 1.63 -8.25
C CYS A 11 0.17 1.61 -6.74
N LEU A 12 0.73 2.59 -6.02
CA LEU A 12 0.59 2.75 -4.57
C LEU A 12 -0.17 4.04 -4.25
N ASN A 13 -1.28 3.91 -3.53
CA ASN A 13 -1.98 5.06 -2.93
C ASN A 13 -2.19 4.81 -1.42
N PRO A 14 -1.41 5.48 -0.54
CA PRO A 14 -1.44 5.27 0.89
C PRO A 14 -2.64 5.94 1.58
N GLY A 15 -3.46 6.69 0.84
CA GLY A 15 -4.48 7.58 1.40
C GLY A 15 -3.89 8.89 1.90
N SER A 16 -4.63 9.58 2.77
CA SER A 16 -4.24 10.87 3.36
C SER A 16 -4.22 10.76 4.87
N LEU A 17 -3.19 11.32 5.50
CA LEU A 17 -3.05 11.37 6.95
C LEU A 17 -3.97 12.41 7.60
N SER A 18 -4.18 13.55 6.94
CA SER A 18 -4.89 14.71 7.52
C SER A 18 -6.23 15.01 6.86
N SER A 19 -6.50 14.46 5.67
CA SER A 19 -7.73 14.72 4.92
C SER A 19 -8.14 13.48 4.11
N PRO A 20 -8.50 12.38 4.78
CA PRO A 20 -8.99 11.19 4.10
C PRO A 20 -10.34 11.47 3.41
N ARG A 21 -10.62 10.75 2.33
CA ARG A 21 -11.84 10.88 1.54
C ARG A 21 -12.63 9.56 1.57
N ASP A 22 -13.86 9.61 1.09
CA ASP A 22 -14.68 8.42 0.84
C ASP A 22 -14.89 7.54 2.10
N TYR A 23 -15.04 8.19 3.26
CA TYR A 23 -15.15 7.55 4.58
C TYR A 23 -13.96 6.65 4.96
N SER A 24 -12.82 6.80 4.28
CA SER A 24 -11.59 6.10 4.64
C SER A 24 -11.01 6.64 5.96
N PRO A 25 -10.37 5.80 6.79
CA PRO A 25 -9.62 6.31 7.94
C PRO A 25 -8.34 7.03 7.47
N PRO A 26 -7.77 7.93 8.29
CA PRO A 26 -6.40 8.41 8.10
C PRO A 26 -5.44 7.23 7.96
N SER A 27 -4.54 7.26 6.98
CA SER A 27 -3.69 6.11 6.65
C SER A 27 -2.31 6.49 6.16
N TYR A 28 -1.40 5.52 6.19
CA TYR A 28 -0.02 5.64 5.75
C TYR A 28 0.47 4.32 5.13
N ALA A 29 1.54 4.37 4.33
CA ALA A 29 2.20 3.18 3.80
C ALA A 29 3.52 2.90 4.52
N LEU A 30 3.85 1.61 4.64
CA LEU A 30 5.17 1.11 4.99
C LEU A 30 5.68 0.27 3.82
N LEU A 31 6.92 0.54 3.42
CA LEU A 31 7.64 -0.23 2.42
C LEU A 31 8.70 -1.08 3.13
N SER A 32 8.64 -2.38 2.93
CA SER A 32 9.62 -3.37 3.36
C SER A 32 10.28 -4.01 2.14
N SER A 33 11.33 -4.80 2.37
CA SER A 33 12.06 -5.49 1.29
C SER A 33 11.19 -6.46 0.49
N ASP A 34 10.16 -7.03 1.13
CA ASP A 34 9.30 -8.09 0.61
C ASP A 34 7.85 -7.65 0.43
N SER A 35 7.48 -6.45 0.89
CA SER A 35 6.06 -6.09 0.97
C SER A 35 5.82 -4.59 1.03
N ILE A 36 4.63 -4.20 0.60
CA ILE A 36 4.05 -2.88 0.78
C ILE A 36 2.77 -3.05 1.57
N VAL A 37 2.64 -2.35 2.70
CA VAL A 37 1.43 -2.37 3.51
C VAL A 37 0.87 -0.96 3.69
N ILE A 38 -0.44 -0.83 3.64
CA ILE A 38 -1.17 0.40 3.98
C ILE A 38 -1.92 0.13 5.27
N LYS A 39 -1.71 0.98 6.29
CA LYS A 39 -2.33 0.85 7.60
C LYS A 39 -3.14 2.09 7.95
N SER A 40 -4.21 1.89 8.72
CA SER A 40 -4.89 2.96 9.43
C SER A 40 -3.95 3.56 10.46
N LEU A 41 -3.88 4.89 10.51
CA LEU A 41 -3.14 5.63 11.55
C LEU A 41 -3.75 5.37 12.93
N LEU A 42 -5.08 5.34 13.00
CA LEU A 42 -5.81 5.07 14.23
C LEU A 42 -5.96 3.56 14.39
N GLY A 43 -5.29 2.98 15.40
CA GLY A 43 -5.37 1.56 15.74
C GLY A 43 -4.49 0.62 14.91
N GLY A 44 -3.80 1.10 13.87
CA GLY A 44 -2.80 0.31 13.13
C GLY A 44 -3.38 -0.80 12.25
N SER A 45 -4.69 -0.82 12.01
CA SER A 45 -5.37 -1.85 11.21
C SER A 45 -4.85 -1.91 9.78
N LEU A 46 -4.69 -3.11 9.23
CA LEU A 46 -4.27 -3.31 7.84
C LEU A 46 -5.42 -2.96 6.88
N LEU A 47 -5.14 -2.11 5.88
CA LEU A 47 -6.10 -1.68 4.87
C LEU A 47 -5.81 -2.28 3.49
N ALA A 48 -4.53 -2.48 3.16
CA ALA A 48 -4.09 -3.16 1.95
C ALA A 48 -2.67 -3.71 2.12
N GLN A 49 -2.35 -4.80 1.41
CA GLN A 49 -1.02 -5.40 1.38
C GLN A 49 -0.70 -5.88 -0.04
N MET A 50 0.57 -5.77 -0.42
CA MET A 50 1.11 -6.34 -1.65
C MET A 50 2.48 -6.95 -1.34
N GLU A 51 2.68 -8.20 -1.71
CA GLU A 51 3.99 -8.84 -1.69
C GLU A 51 4.80 -8.37 -2.91
N LEU A 52 6.07 -8.04 -2.66
CA LEU A 52 7.05 -7.71 -3.66
C LEU A 52 7.80 -8.99 -4.02
N THR A 53 7.41 -9.60 -5.13
CA THR A 53 8.25 -10.65 -5.73
C THR A 53 9.49 -10.00 -6.32
N ALA A 54 10.67 -10.42 -5.88
CA ALA A 54 11.90 -10.10 -6.58
C ALA A 54 11.74 -10.65 -8.00
N GLY A 55 11.68 -9.77 -8.99
CA GLY A 55 11.76 -10.20 -10.38
C GLY A 55 13.07 -10.95 -10.54
N SER A 56 13.00 -12.21 -10.98
CA SER A 56 14.21 -12.92 -11.43
C SER A 56 14.89 -12.02 -12.47
N PRO A 57 16.18 -11.70 -12.33
CA PRO A 57 16.89 -10.99 -13.39
C PRO A 57 16.76 -11.81 -14.67
N GLN A 58 16.24 -11.19 -15.73
CA GLN A 58 16.30 -11.74 -17.09
C GLN A 58 17.72 -11.72 -17.61
#